data_AF-A0A968TUQ1-F1
#
_entry.id   AF-A0A968TUQ1-F1
#
_cell.length_a   1.000
_cell.length_b   1.000
_cell.length_c   1.000
_cell.angle_alpha   90.00
_cell.angle_beta   90.00
_cell.angle_gamma   90.00
#
_symmetry.space_group_name_H-M   'P 1'
#
loop_
_entity.id
_entity.type
_entity.pdbx_description
1 polymer ?
#
loop_
_entity_poly.entity_id
_entity_poly.type
_entity_poly.pdbx_seq_one_letter_code
_entity_poly.pdbx_strand_id
1 'polypeptide(L)'
;MRRKPLGSTIRWPKRLIALLGEVPDRVIADALGCGLSVVAEERQKRRIPSYATQHPRCEWTPEKDALLGKDSDRAVAAVLGVSQGAVATRRRSLGIPARWPPKEKVYRKWSKREIALLGTRPDTEIAEKIGVGLKLVYEMRKRLGIASPYSSQGRPELPAAALKLLGKIADTEISRRFGVGVRRVRRKRRELGIPPIRTSQAVILTPELRAVLKQPVHKTSHRADISHSTLLKLRRRLGIKGKKPGVECWTPKVVAQIGKKSDTQLARELGIHEDTVRRKR
;
A
#
# COMPACT_ATOMS: atom_id res chain seq x y z
N MET A 1 -15.41 -9.37 9.69
CA MET A 1 -14.58 -10.59 9.77
C MET A 1 -13.44 -10.36 10.74
N ARG A 2 -13.68 -10.59 12.02
CA ARG A 2 -12.62 -10.66 13.04
C ARG A 2 -11.79 -11.90 12.72
N ARG A 3 -10.51 -11.73 12.39
CA ARG A 3 -9.60 -12.88 12.24
C ARG A 3 -9.48 -13.51 13.63
N LYS A 4 -9.75 -14.81 13.73
CA LYS A 4 -9.59 -15.60 14.96
C LYS A 4 -8.23 -15.27 15.61
N PRO A 5 -8.16 -15.08 16.93
CA PRO A 5 -6.89 -15.11 17.62
C PRO A 5 -6.34 -16.53 17.43
N LEU A 6 -5.13 -16.65 16.88
CA LEU A 6 -4.39 -17.90 17.04
C LEU A 6 -4.03 -17.95 18.52
N GLY A 7 -4.87 -18.64 19.29
CA GLY A 7 -4.61 -19.02 20.67
C GLY A 7 -3.47 -20.03 20.76
N SER A 8 -2.30 -19.67 20.26
CA SER A 8 -1.06 -20.16 20.83
C SER A 8 -0.75 -19.21 21.97
N THR A 9 -0.96 -19.66 23.21
CA THR A 9 -0.42 -19.01 24.39
C THR A 9 1.09 -19.03 24.23
N ILE A 10 1.66 -18.03 23.54
CA ILE A 10 3.09 -17.91 23.35
C ILE A 10 3.66 -17.80 24.75
N ARG A 11 4.43 -18.82 25.16
CA ARG A 11 5.15 -18.76 26.43
C ARG A 11 6.26 -17.74 26.27
N TRP A 12 6.01 -16.53 26.76
CA TRP A 12 6.93 -15.41 26.67
C TRP A 12 8.21 -15.70 27.46
N PRO A 13 9.36 -15.88 26.78
CA PRO A 13 10.63 -16.07 27.47
C PRO A 13 10.97 -14.80 28.26
N LYS A 14 11.44 -14.93 29.52
CA LYS A 14 11.80 -13.78 30.37
C LYS A 14 12.73 -12.78 29.65
N ARG A 15 13.70 -13.30 28.88
CA ARG A 15 14.61 -12.49 28.06
C ARG A 15 13.91 -11.59 27.03
N LEU A 16 12.80 -12.04 26.44
CA LEU A 16 12.06 -11.27 25.43
C LEU A 16 11.05 -10.32 26.05
N ILE A 17 10.55 -10.64 27.26
CA ILE A 17 9.73 -9.71 28.04
C ILE A 17 10.57 -8.48 28.41
N ALA A 18 11.83 -8.68 28.81
CA ALA A 18 12.76 -7.60 29.14
C ALA A 18 13.09 -6.69 27.94
N LEU A 19 12.90 -7.18 26.70
CA LEU A 19 13.15 -6.40 25.49
C LEU A 19 11.92 -5.63 25.01
N LEU A 20 10.72 -5.88 25.57
CA LEU A 20 9.52 -5.13 25.21
C LEU A 20 9.72 -3.65 25.54
N GLY A 21 9.64 -2.77 24.54
CA GLY A 21 9.87 -1.34 24.73
C GLY A 21 11.32 -0.89 24.51
N GLU A 22 12.31 -1.76 24.73
CA GLU A 22 13.74 -1.49 24.52
C GLU A 22 14.19 -1.73 23.08
N VAL A 23 13.47 -2.58 22.33
CA VAL A 23 13.68 -2.79 20.90
C VAL A 23 12.36 -2.71 20.14
N PRO A 24 12.37 -2.40 18.83
CA PRO A 24 11.14 -2.40 18.04
C PRO A 24 10.40 -3.74 18.12
N ASP A 25 9.08 -3.71 18.33
CA ASP A 25 8.19 -4.89 18.41
C ASP A 25 8.39 -5.89 17.27
N ARG A 26 8.88 -5.41 16.10
CA ARG A 26 9.23 -6.25 14.95
C ARG A 26 10.38 -7.22 15.21
N VAL A 27 11.41 -6.81 15.94
CA VAL A 27 12.56 -7.66 16.27
C VAL A 27 12.09 -8.84 17.13
N ILE A 28 11.23 -8.55 18.11
CA ILE A 28 10.65 -9.55 19.02
C ILE A 28 9.68 -10.47 18.26
N ALA A 29 8.87 -9.91 17.36
CA ALA A 29 7.96 -10.69 16.50
C ALA A 29 8.72 -11.65 15.58
N ASP A 30 9.81 -11.19 14.97
CA ASP A 30 10.66 -12.00 14.11
C ASP A 30 11.38 -13.10 14.94
N ALA A 31 11.82 -12.80 16.17
CA ALA A 31 12.46 -13.78 17.06
C ALA A 31 11.50 -14.86 17.60
N LEU A 32 10.21 -14.53 17.79
CA LEU A 32 9.17 -15.46 18.24
C LEU A 32 8.41 -16.13 17.10
N GLY A 33 8.64 -15.71 15.84
CA GLY A 33 7.85 -16.15 14.70
C GLY A 33 6.37 -15.77 14.80
N CYS A 34 6.04 -14.69 15.51
CA CYS A 34 4.67 -14.28 15.79
C CYS A 34 4.28 -12.98 15.06
N GLY A 35 3.00 -12.60 15.11
CA GLY A 35 2.53 -11.35 14.52
C GLY A 35 2.84 -10.13 15.39
N LEU A 36 3.14 -8.98 14.77
CA LEU A 36 3.37 -7.70 15.46
C LEU A 36 2.26 -7.34 16.47
N SER A 37 1.01 -7.69 16.15
CA SER A 37 -0.14 -7.44 17.02
C SER A 37 -0.06 -8.20 18.34
N VAL A 38 0.55 -9.39 18.36
CA VAL A 38 0.68 -10.21 19.57
C VAL A 38 1.72 -9.59 20.51
N VAL A 39 2.83 -9.09 19.95
CA VAL A 39 3.84 -8.34 20.72
C VAL A 39 3.28 -7.03 21.26
N ALA A 40 2.53 -6.30 20.43
CA ALA A 40 1.89 -5.06 20.84
C ALA A 40 0.85 -5.27 21.95
N GLU A 41 0.05 -6.34 21.87
CA GLU A 41 -0.94 -6.69 22.90
C GLU A 41 -0.25 -7.09 24.22
N GLU A 42 0.83 -7.88 24.15
CA GLU A 42 1.58 -8.28 25.35
C GLU A 42 2.26 -7.10 26.04
N ARG A 43 2.82 -6.20 25.23
CA ARG A 43 3.39 -4.92 25.68
C ARG A 43 2.32 -4.06 26.38
N GLN A 44 1.13 -3.95 25.79
CA GLN A 44 0.00 -3.21 26.35
C GLN A 44 -0.51 -3.83 27.66
N LYS A 45 -0.61 -5.16 27.75
CA LYS A 45 -1.00 -5.87 28.99
C LYS A 45 -0.06 -5.55 30.15
N ARG A 46 1.23 -5.39 29.87
CA ARG A 46 2.26 -4.99 30.85
C ARG A 46 2.42 -3.49 31.02
N ARG A 47 1.60 -2.68 30.33
CA ARG A 47 1.65 -1.21 30.35
C ARG A 47 3.02 -0.64 29.97
N ILE A 48 3.78 -1.36 29.14
CA ILE A 48 5.09 -0.90 28.67
C ILE A 48 4.89 0.01 27.45
N PRO A 49 5.47 1.22 27.39
CA PRO A 49 5.40 2.07 26.19
C PRO A 49 6.13 1.43 25.00
N SER A 50 5.74 1.78 23.77
CA SER A 50 6.42 1.23 22.58
C SER A 50 7.84 1.78 22.45
N TYR A 51 8.74 1.04 21.82
CA TYR A 51 10.09 1.53 21.50
C TYR A 51 10.09 2.91 20.83
N ALA A 52 9.16 3.15 19.91
CA ALA A 52 9.05 4.44 19.23
C ALA A 52 8.55 5.59 20.15
N THR A 53 7.90 5.25 21.26
CA THR A 53 7.47 6.21 22.29
C THR A 53 8.62 6.53 23.24
N GLN A 54 9.42 5.54 23.60
CA GLN A 54 10.55 5.67 24.53
C GLN A 54 11.80 6.24 23.87
N HIS A 55 11.96 5.99 22.57
CA HIS A 55 13.03 6.54 21.75
C HIS A 55 12.41 7.40 20.65
N PRO A 56 12.14 8.69 20.94
CA PRO A 56 11.73 9.63 19.92
C PRO A 56 12.72 9.55 18.76
N ARG A 57 12.20 9.39 17.53
CA ARG A 57 13.05 9.30 16.32
C ARG A 57 13.96 10.51 16.11
N CYS A 58 13.74 11.58 16.87
CA CYS A 58 14.54 12.78 16.92
C CYS A 58 14.29 13.46 18.26
N GLU A 59 15.35 13.70 19.03
CA GLU A 59 15.34 14.73 20.07
C GLU A 59 15.46 16.09 19.37
N TRP A 60 14.46 16.94 19.55
CA TRP A 60 14.47 18.30 19.02
C TRP A 60 15.22 19.19 20.00
N THR A 61 16.36 19.72 19.56
CA THR A 61 17.15 20.70 20.30
C THR A 61 16.96 22.08 19.66
N PRO A 62 17.24 23.18 20.39
CA PRO A 62 17.14 24.53 19.83
C PRO A 62 17.95 24.71 18.53
N GLU A 63 19.10 24.05 18.41
CA GLU A 63 19.95 24.10 17.21
C GLU A 63 19.26 23.45 16.00
N LYS A 64 18.53 22.34 16.22
CA LYS A 64 17.77 21.66 15.17
C LYS A 64 16.52 22.45 14.78
N ASP A 65 15.85 23.06 15.76
CA ASP A 65 14.71 23.94 15.50
C ASP A 65 15.14 25.17 14.68
N ALA A 66 16.37 25.68 14.91
CA ALA A 66 16.93 26.79 14.13
C ALA A 66 17.20 26.45 12.65
N LEU A 67 17.17 25.18 12.24
CA LEU A 67 17.27 24.75 10.84
C LEU A 67 15.90 24.72 10.13
N LEU A 68 14.80 24.71 10.89
CA LEU A 68 13.45 24.62 10.34
C LEU A 68 13.10 25.92 9.60
N GLY A 69 12.53 25.80 8.39
CA GLY A 69 12.15 26.95 7.57
C GLY A 69 13.29 27.60 6.78
N LYS A 70 14.57 27.32 7.11
CA LYS A 70 15.74 27.77 6.34
C LYS A 70 15.96 27.00 5.04
N ASP A 71 15.51 25.75 4.98
CA ASP A 71 15.49 24.92 3.78
C ASP A 71 14.18 24.11 3.69
N SER A 72 14.01 23.34 2.63
CA SER A 72 12.93 22.38 2.49
C SER A 72 12.95 21.36 3.62
N ASP A 73 11.77 20.93 4.05
CA ASP A 73 11.62 19.88 5.06
C ASP A 73 12.38 18.59 4.67
N ARG A 74 12.61 18.37 3.37
CA ARG A 74 13.41 17.25 2.84
C ARG A 74 14.91 17.45 3.07
N ALA A 75 15.45 18.63 2.77
CA ALA A 75 16.88 18.91 2.95
C ALA A 75 17.24 18.91 4.43
N VAL A 76 16.43 19.60 5.26
CA VAL A 76 16.61 19.60 6.72
C VAL A 76 16.52 18.18 7.30
N ALA A 77 15.59 17.36 6.79
CA ALA A 77 15.49 15.96 7.19
C ALA A 77 16.73 15.14 6.86
N ALA A 78 17.34 15.37 5.69
CA ALA A 78 18.56 14.69 5.29
C ALA A 78 19.75 15.06 6.19
N VAL A 79 19.88 16.34 6.56
CA VAL A 79 20.92 16.83 7.48
C VAL A 79 20.73 16.28 8.89
N LEU A 80 19.49 16.27 9.38
CA LEU A 80 19.16 15.83 10.74
C LEU A 80 19.06 14.30 10.89
N GLY A 81 19.11 13.54 9.80
CA GLY A 81 18.93 12.09 9.82
C GLY A 81 17.52 11.62 10.18
N VAL A 82 16.51 12.45 9.96
CA VAL A 82 15.10 12.20 10.34
C VAL A 82 14.20 12.08 9.13
N SER A 83 12.93 11.69 9.33
CA SER A 83 11.95 11.71 8.24
C SER A 83 11.49 13.13 7.90
N GLN A 84 11.24 13.41 6.61
CA GLN A 84 10.62 14.67 6.15
C GLN A 84 9.34 15.01 6.92
N GLY A 85 8.50 14.01 7.21
CA GLY A 85 7.26 14.19 7.96
C GLY A 85 7.48 14.66 9.40
N ALA A 86 8.59 14.26 10.04
CA ALA A 86 8.94 14.70 11.39
C ALA A 86 9.32 16.19 11.39
N VAL A 87 10.18 16.62 10.46
CA VAL A 87 10.54 18.03 10.24
C VAL A 87 9.30 18.87 9.95
N ALA A 88 8.47 18.44 8.99
CA ALA A 88 7.23 19.14 8.64
C ALA A 88 6.23 19.25 9.79
N THR A 89 6.24 18.29 10.72
CA THR A 89 5.37 18.31 11.90
C THR A 89 5.92 19.25 12.96
N ARG A 90 7.22 19.19 13.27
CA ARG A 90 7.88 20.10 14.22
C ARG A 90 7.80 21.56 13.75
N ARG A 91 8.11 21.80 12.47
CA ARG A 91 8.00 23.12 11.85
C ARG A 91 6.60 23.71 12.02
N ARG A 92 5.55 22.91 11.75
CA ARG A 92 4.14 23.34 11.93
C ARG A 92 3.78 23.57 13.39
N SER A 93 4.28 22.77 14.33
CA SER A 93 4.00 23.00 15.77
C SER A 93 4.63 24.28 16.30
N LEU A 94 5.72 24.74 15.70
CA LEU A 94 6.39 26.01 16.03
C LEU A 94 5.86 27.20 15.20
N GLY A 95 4.82 27.00 14.38
CA GLY A 95 4.26 28.06 13.53
C GLY A 95 5.18 28.51 12.39
N ILE A 96 6.28 27.81 12.13
CA ILE A 96 7.26 28.19 11.12
C ILE A 96 6.68 27.87 9.72
N PRO A 97 6.61 28.81 8.77
CA PRO A 97 6.17 28.52 7.41
C PRO A 97 7.18 27.63 6.68
N ALA A 98 6.71 26.87 5.70
CA ALA A 98 7.64 26.12 4.83
C ALA A 98 8.40 27.14 3.97
N ARG A 99 9.71 26.93 3.76
CA ARG A 99 10.53 27.79 2.90
C ARG A 99 9.89 28.03 1.53
N TRP A 100 9.41 26.94 0.94
CA TRP A 100 8.59 26.98 -0.26
C TRP A 100 7.17 26.60 0.15
N PRO A 101 6.27 27.59 0.32
CA PRO A 101 4.88 27.27 0.55
C PRO A 101 4.39 26.39 -0.61
N PRO A 102 3.45 25.46 -0.36
CA PRO A 102 2.81 24.73 -1.43
C PRO A 102 2.32 25.75 -2.47
N LYS A 103 2.64 25.54 -3.75
CA LYS A 103 2.12 26.39 -4.83
C LYS A 103 0.64 26.61 -4.57
N GLU A 104 0.22 27.88 -4.59
CA GLU A 104 -1.17 28.23 -4.39
C GLU A 104 -2.00 27.33 -5.31
N LYS A 105 -2.94 26.60 -4.72
CA LYS A 105 -3.77 25.69 -5.51
C LYS A 105 -4.63 26.59 -6.39
N VAL A 106 -4.22 26.78 -7.64
CA VAL A 106 -5.04 27.45 -8.64
C VAL A 106 -6.23 26.54 -8.89
N TYR A 107 -7.30 26.77 -8.13
CA TYR A 107 -8.56 26.12 -8.39
C TYR A 107 -9.11 26.68 -9.69
N ARG A 108 -9.45 25.80 -10.64
CA ARG A 108 -10.25 26.18 -11.81
C ARG A 108 -11.45 27.00 -11.32
N LYS A 109 -11.69 28.15 -11.95
CA LYS A 109 -12.89 28.94 -11.71
C LYS A 109 -14.09 28.15 -12.25
N TRP A 110 -15.03 27.83 -11.38
CA TRP A 110 -16.28 27.16 -11.75
C TRP A 110 -17.32 28.23 -12.10
N SER A 111 -17.91 28.11 -13.27
CA SER A 111 -19.06 28.93 -13.67
C SER A 111 -20.32 28.52 -12.89
N LYS A 112 -21.28 29.44 -12.78
CA LYS A 112 -22.59 29.15 -12.17
C LYS A 112 -23.30 27.97 -12.85
N ARG A 113 -23.16 27.84 -14.17
CA ARG A 113 -23.72 26.73 -14.97
C ARG A 113 -23.07 25.39 -14.60
N GLU A 114 -21.75 25.35 -14.45
CA GLU A 114 -21.05 24.12 -14.05
C GLU A 114 -21.37 23.72 -12.61
N ILE A 115 -21.52 24.69 -11.69
CA ILE A 115 -21.95 24.43 -10.31
C ILE A 115 -23.36 23.85 -10.28
N ALA A 116 -24.28 24.41 -11.07
CA ALA A 116 -25.66 23.92 -11.17
C ALA A 116 -25.76 22.48 -11.72
N LEU A 117 -24.75 22.02 -12.47
CA LEU A 117 -24.68 20.63 -12.94
C LEU A 117 -24.27 19.66 -11.82
N LEU A 118 -23.52 20.11 -10.81
CA LEU A 118 -23.06 19.26 -9.70
C LEU A 118 -24.25 18.71 -8.93
N GLY A 119 -24.27 17.40 -8.70
CA GLY A 119 -25.36 16.74 -7.96
C GLY A 119 -26.56 16.32 -8.82
N THR A 120 -26.68 16.81 -10.06
CA THR A 120 -27.78 16.42 -10.97
C THR A 120 -27.55 15.08 -11.66
N ARG A 121 -26.27 14.76 -11.89
CA ARG A 121 -25.80 13.62 -12.69
C ARG A 121 -24.59 12.97 -12.02
N PRO A 122 -24.16 11.80 -12.52
CA PRO A 122 -22.94 11.16 -12.04
C PRO A 122 -21.74 12.08 -12.20
N ASP A 123 -20.83 12.10 -11.21
CA ASP A 123 -19.62 12.90 -11.29
C ASP A 123 -18.79 12.55 -12.56
N THR A 124 -18.92 11.33 -13.11
CA THR A 124 -18.32 10.90 -14.37
C THR A 124 -18.91 11.57 -15.60
N GLU A 125 -20.25 11.58 -15.73
CA GLU A 125 -20.93 12.24 -16.86
C GLU A 125 -20.71 13.76 -16.80
N ILE A 126 -20.74 14.33 -15.60
CA ILE A 126 -20.48 15.76 -15.40
C ILE A 126 -19.03 16.08 -15.80
N ALA A 127 -18.08 15.22 -15.42
CA ALA A 127 -16.67 15.36 -15.79
C ALA A 127 -16.47 15.35 -17.31
N GLU A 128 -17.10 14.40 -18.01
CA GLU A 128 -17.07 14.31 -19.47
C GLU A 128 -17.72 15.52 -20.12
N LYS A 129 -18.89 15.95 -19.64
CA LYS A 129 -19.64 17.10 -20.18
C LYS A 129 -18.91 18.43 -20.00
N ILE A 130 -18.23 18.63 -18.87
CA ILE A 130 -17.50 19.86 -18.55
C ILE A 130 -16.04 19.80 -19.09
N GLY A 131 -15.57 18.61 -19.50
CA GLY A 131 -14.19 18.39 -19.94
C GLY A 131 -13.18 18.54 -18.80
N VAL A 132 -13.51 18.03 -17.61
CA VAL A 132 -12.63 18.06 -16.42
C VAL A 132 -12.38 16.66 -15.87
N GLY A 133 -11.32 16.51 -15.08
CA GLY A 133 -11.09 15.26 -14.37
C GLY A 133 -12.17 14.99 -13.32
N LEU A 134 -12.60 13.73 -13.22
CA LEU A 134 -13.55 13.22 -12.21
C LEU A 134 -13.26 13.71 -10.78
N LYS A 135 -11.97 13.74 -10.42
CA LYS A 135 -11.53 14.18 -9.10
C LYS A 135 -11.88 15.65 -8.81
N LEU A 136 -11.82 16.53 -9.81
CA LEU A 136 -12.17 17.95 -9.64
C LEU A 136 -13.66 18.12 -9.39
N VAL A 137 -14.51 17.39 -10.13
CA VAL A 137 -15.96 17.37 -9.92
C VAL A 137 -16.29 16.86 -8.52
N TYR A 138 -15.68 15.74 -8.12
CA TYR A 138 -15.84 15.16 -6.78
C TYR A 138 -15.43 16.15 -5.67
N GLU A 139 -14.25 16.76 -5.78
CA GLU A 139 -13.75 17.71 -4.79
C GLU A 139 -14.63 18.96 -4.72
N MET A 140 -15.06 19.50 -5.87
CA MET A 140 -15.95 20.66 -5.91
C MET A 140 -17.31 20.35 -5.30
N ARG A 141 -17.92 19.23 -5.69
CA ARG A 141 -19.20 18.77 -5.16
C ARG A 141 -19.11 18.60 -3.63
N LYS A 142 -18.04 17.98 -3.13
CA LYS A 142 -17.81 17.82 -1.69
C LYS A 142 -17.58 19.15 -0.98
N ARG A 143 -16.84 20.09 -1.60
CA ARG A 143 -16.58 21.44 -1.07
C ARG A 143 -17.88 22.24 -0.92
N LEU A 144 -18.80 22.09 -1.87
CA LEU A 144 -20.12 22.72 -1.83
C LEU A 144 -21.15 21.96 -0.98
N GLY A 145 -20.77 20.85 -0.35
CA GLY A 145 -21.70 20.03 0.45
C GLY A 145 -22.78 19.32 -0.37
N ILE A 146 -22.64 19.25 -1.70
CA ILE A 146 -23.65 18.67 -2.58
C ILE A 146 -23.56 17.14 -2.50
N ALA A 147 -24.68 16.48 -2.21
CA ALA A 147 -24.75 15.02 -2.23
C ALA A 147 -24.56 14.51 -3.67
N SER A 148 -23.91 13.36 -3.83
CA SER A 148 -23.91 12.70 -5.13
C SER A 148 -25.31 12.16 -5.38
N PRO A 149 -25.89 12.23 -6.58
CA PRO A 149 -27.20 11.66 -6.86
C PRO A 149 -27.23 10.14 -6.62
N TYR A 150 -26.08 9.46 -6.72
CA TYR A 150 -25.93 8.05 -6.38
C TYR A 150 -25.65 7.77 -4.90
N SER A 151 -25.42 8.79 -4.08
CA SER A 151 -25.37 8.62 -2.63
C SER A 151 -26.77 8.53 -2.01
N SER A 152 -27.77 9.17 -2.64
CA SER A 152 -29.17 9.16 -2.20
C SER A 152 -30.02 8.08 -2.89
N GLN A 153 -29.80 7.75 -4.17
CA GLN A 153 -30.64 6.75 -4.87
C GLN A 153 -30.28 5.27 -4.62
N GLY A 154 -29.40 4.98 -3.67
CA GLY A 154 -28.88 3.63 -3.50
C GLY A 154 -27.98 3.23 -4.68
N ARG A 155 -27.00 2.39 -4.41
CA ARG A 155 -26.21 1.81 -5.51
C ARG A 155 -27.13 0.83 -6.23
N PRO A 156 -27.09 0.74 -7.56
CA PRO A 156 -27.94 -0.19 -8.29
C PRO A 156 -27.84 -1.58 -7.65
N GLU A 157 -28.97 -2.27 -7.51
CA GLU A 157 -28.95 -3.62 -6.94
C GLU A 157 -28.18 -4.55 -7.87
N LEU A 158 -27.53 -5.58 -7.31
CA LEU A 158 -26.93 -6.61 -8.16
C LEU A 158 -28.07 -7.32 -8.93
N PRO A 159 -27.85 -7.70 -10.20
CA PRO A 159 -28.85 -8.47 -10.93
C PRO A 159 -29.35 -9.65 -10.11
N ALA A 160 -30.65 -9.96 -10.15
CA ALA A 160 -31.23 -11.05 -9.36
C ALA A 160 -30.51 -12.40 -9.60
N ALA A 161 -30.09 -12.65 -10.86
CA ALA A 161 -29.27 -13.80 -11.23
C ALA A 161 -27.89 -13.80 -10.53
N ALA A 162 -27.25 -12.64 -10.39
CA ALA A 162 -25.98 -12.49 -9.67
C ALA A 162 -26.16 -12.72 -8.16
N LEU A 163 -27.28 -12.28 -7.57
CA LEU A 163 -27.62 -12.51 -6.16
C LEU A 163 -27.78 -14.01 -5.85
N LYS A 164 -28.50 -14.76 -6.70
CA LYS A 164 -28.68 -16.21 -6.55
C LYS A 164 -27.38 -17.01 -6.62
N LEU A 165 -26.35 -16.42 -7.23
CA LEU A 165 -25.03 -17.03 -7.44
C LEU A 165 -24.00 -16.64 -6.37
N LEU A 166 -24.31 -15.66 -5.51
CA LEU A 166 -23.45 -15.28 -4.37
C LEU A 166 -23.24 -16.48 -3.45
N GLY A 167 -21.97 -16.85 -3.22
CA GLY A 167 -21.63 -18.00 -2.38
C GLY A 167 -21.78 -19.37 -3.07
N LYS A 168 -22.25 -19.42 -4.33
CA LYS A 168 -22.25 -20.63 -5.18
C LYS A 168 -21.11 -20.64 -6.21
N ILE A 169 -20.74 -19.47 -6.72
CA ILE A 169 -19.55 -19.27 -7.57
C ILE A 169 -18.67 -18.13 -7.04
N ALA A 170 -17.43 -18.04 -7.52
CA ALA A 170 -16.48 -17.03 -7.08
C ALA A 170 -16.96 -15.61 -7.38
N ASP A 171 -16.67 -14.66 -6.49
CA ASP A 171 -17.00 -13.24 -6.67
C ASP A 171 -16.43 -12.66 -7.99
N THR A 172 -15.31 -13.20 -8.46
CA THR A 172 -14.68 -12.84 -9.74
C THR A 172 -15.44 -13.38 -10.93
N GLU A 173 -16.05 -14.56 -10.81
CA GLU A 173 -16.84 -15.18 -11.87
C GLU A 173 -18.18 -14.46 -12.02
N ILE A 174 -18.82 -14.11 -10.90
CA ILE A 174 -20.03 -13.26 -10.90
C ILE A 174 -19.72 -11.90 -11.53
N SER A 175 -18.56 -11.34 -11.21
CA SER A 175 -18.12 -10.08 -11.81
C SER A 175 -17.96 -10.18 -13.32
N ARG A 176 -17.35 -11.25 -13.81
CA ARG A 176 -17.15 -11.49 -15.25
C ARG A 176 -18.48 -11.73 -15.97
N ARG A 177 -19.34 -12.62 -15.44
CA ARG A 177 -20.62 -13.00 -16.07
C ARG A 177 -21.62 -11.87 -16.18
N PHE A 178 -21.68 -10.99 -15.17
CA PHE A 178 -22.71 -9.95 -15.10
C PHE A 178 -22.18 -8.54 -15.33
N GLY A 179 -20.90 -8.38 -15.68
CA GLY A 179 -20.27 -7.07 -15.90
C GLY A 179 -20.25 -6.16 -14.66
N VAL A 180 -20.44 -6.70 -13.45
CA VAL A 180 -20.50 -5.92 -12.21
C VAL A 180 -19.13 -5.92 -11.54
N GLY A 181 -18.66 -4.77 -11.05
CA GLY A 181 -17.36 -4.71 -10.37
C GLY A 181 -17.24 -5.67 -9.18
N VAL A 182 -16.15 -6.46 -9.12
CA VAL A 182 -15.86 -7.47 -8.07
C VAL A 182 -16.04 -6.92 -6.64
N ARG A 183 -15.71 -5.64 -6.40
CA ARG A 183 -15.87 -5.00 -5.09
C ARG A 183 -17.34 -4.88 -4.67
N ARG A 184 -18.25 -4.64 -5.61
CA ARG A 184 -19.70 -4.55 -5.37
C ARG A 184 -20.28 -5.91 -5.02
N VAL A 185 -19.90 -6.95 -5.77
CA VAL A 185 -20.23 -8.37 -5.49
C VAL A 185 -19.75 -8.75 -4.08
N ARG A 186 -18.45 -8.56 -3.79
CA ARG A 186 -17.85 -8.85 -2.47
C ARG A 186 -18.56 -8.15 -1.31
N ARG A 187 -18.99 -6.91 -1.54
CA ARG A 187 -19.67 -6.12 -0.51
C ARG A 187 -21.08 -6.64 -0.25
N LYS A 188 -21.91 -6.84 -1.29
CA LYS A 188 -23.26 -7.41 -1.12
C LYS A 188 -23.19 -8.81 -0.51
N ARG A 189 -22.21 -9.63 -0.90
CA ARG A 189 -21.93 -10.92 -0.25
C ARG A 189 -21.70 -10.77 1.26
N ARG A 190 -20.90 -9.78 1.69
CA ARG A 190 -20.64 -9.50 3.12
C ARG A 190 -21.86 -8.92 3.83
N GLU A 191 -22.63 -8.07 3.18
CA GLU A 191 -23.90 -7.53 3.71
C GLU A 191 -24.90 -8.66 3.99
N LEU A 192 -24.97 -9.65 3.10
CA LEU A 192 -25.80 -10.86 3.27
C LEU A 192 -25.16 -11.95 4.16
N GLY A 193 -24.01 -11.68 4.79
CA GLY A 193 -23.33 -12.65 5.67
C GLY A 193 -22.75 -13.88 4.95
N ILE A 194 -22.84 -13.97 3.62
CA ILE A 194 -22.43 -15.14 2.85
C ILE A 194 -20.89 -15.24 2.87
N PRO A 195 -20.28 -16.39 3.21
CA PRO A 195 -18.83 -16.56 3.17
C PRO A 195 -18.29 -16.54 1.73
N PRO A 196 -17.05 -16.07 1.48
CA PRO A 196 -16.46 -16.13 0.15
C PRO A 196 -16.14 -17.57 -0.22
N ILE A 197 -16.46 -17.97 -1.45
CA ILE A 197 -15.85 -19.16 -2.03
C ILE A 197 -14.37 -18.88 -2.23
N ARG A 198 -13.54 -19.66 -1.54
CA ARG A 198 -12.11 -19.66 -1.76
C ARG A 198 -11.83 -20.44 -3.04
N THR A 199 -11.82 -19.76 -4.18
CA THR A 199 -11.12 -20.28 -5.36
C THR A 199 -9.63 -20.07 -5.18
N SER A 200 -9.06 -20.67 -4.14
CA SER A 200 -7.68 -21.12 -4.26
C SER A 200 -7.77 -22.37 -5.12
N GLN A 201 -7.74 -22.21 -6.45
CA GLN A 201 -7.26 -23.30 -7.29
C GLN A 201 -5.92 -23.68 -6.66
N ALA A 202 -5.83 -24.85 -6.03
CA ALA A 202 -4.57 -25.31 -5.52
C ALA A 202 -3.68 -25.43 -6.75
N VAL A 203 -2.71 -24.52 -6.88
CA VAL A 203 -1.73 -24.64 -7.95
C VAL A 203 -0.94 -25.90 -7.63
N ILE A 204 -1.24 -26.96 -8.35
CA ILE A 204 -0.51 -28.22 -8.24
C ILE A 204 0.93 -27.93 -8.63
N LEU A 205 1.85 -28.23 -7.73
CA LEU A 205 3.28 -28.06 -7.98
C LEU A 205 3.78 -29.20 -8.85
N THR A 206 3.48 -29.13 -10.15
CA THR A 206 4.03 -30.08 -11.12
C THR A 206 5.56 -29.94 -11.20
N PRO A 207 6.29 -30.99 -11.63
CA PRO A 207 7.73 -30.91 -11.83
C PRO A 207 8.15 -29.75 -12.76
N GLU A 208 7.37 -29.49 -13.81
CA GLU A 208 7.58 -28.42 -14.78
C GLU A 208 7.40 -27.05 -14.10
N LEU A 209 6.33 -26.89 -13.32
CA LEU A 209 6.11 -25.65 -12.58
C LEU A 209 7.20 -25.42 -11.52
N ARG A 210 7.70 -26.47 -10.87
CA ARG A 210 8.82 -26.38 -9.93
C ARG A 210 10.10 -25.93 -10.65
N ALA A 211 10.35 -26.38 -11.87
CA ALA A 211 11.47 -25.93 -12.70
C ALA A 211 11.32 -24.45 -13.11
N VAL A 212 10.12 -24.04 -13.53
CA VAL A 212 9.82 -22.63 -13.82
C VAL A 212 10.01 -21.76 -12.57
N LEU A 213 9.54 -22.20 -11.40
CA LEU A 213 9.68 -21.46 -10.12
C LEU A 213 11.14 -21.28 -9.66
N LYS A 214 12.12 -21.99 -10.21
CA LYS A 214 13.56 -21.76 -9.93
C LYS A 214 14.17 -20.62 -10.75
N GLN A 215 13.62 -20.30 -11.94
CA GLN A 215 14.13 -19.23 -12.81
C GLN A 215 13.80 -17.82 -12.27
N PRO A 216 14.49 -16.74 -12.67
CA PRO A 216 14.21 -15.38 -12.18
C PRO A 216 12.75 -14.92 -12.34
N VAL A 217 12.25 -14.10 -11.40
CA VAL A 217 10.83 -13.68 -11.34
C VAL A 217 10.37 -13.00 -12.64
N HIS A 218 11.22 -12.18 -13.26
CA HIS A 218 10.90 -11.49 -14.51
C HIS A 218 10.76 -12.43 -15.72
N LYS A 219 11.43 -13.59 -15.74
CA LYS A 219 11.33 -14.58 -16.84
C LYS A 219 10.15 -15.55 -16.68
N THR A 220 9.58 -15.61 -15.47
CA THR A 220 8.64 -16.67 -15.07
C THR A 220 7.19 -16.18 -14.97
N SER A 221 7.00 -14.87 -14.78
CA SER A 221 5.66 -14.26 -14.64
C SER A 221 4.78 -14.38 -15.89
N HIS A 222 5.35 -14.55 -17.08
CA HIS A 222 4.61 -14.71 -18.34
C HIS A 222 4.51 -16.19 -18.80
N ARG A 223 5.35 -17.08 -18.24
CA ARG A 223 5.45 -18.49 -18.66
C ARG A 223 4.54 -19.42 -17.88
N ALA A 224 4.33 -19.12 -16.60
CA ALA A 224 3.33 -19.79 -15.81
C ALA A 224 2.09 -18.89 -15.84
N ASP A 225 0.96 -19.39 -16.34
CA ASP A 225 -0.34 -18.71 -16.38
C ASP A 225 -0.91 -18.49 -14.95
N ILE A 226 -0.12 -17.80 -14.13
CA ILE A 226 -0.22 -17.71 -12.68
C ILE A 226 0.10 -16.27 -12.31
N SER A 227 -0.77 -15.64 -11.53
CA SER A 227 -0.54 -14.26 -11.09
C SER A 227 0.81 -14.10 -10.39
N HIS A 228 1.47 -12.96 -10.61
CA HIS A 228 2.72 -12.58 -9.95
C HIS A 228 2.69 -12.79 -8.42
N SER A 229 1.55 -12.44 -7.80
CA SER A 229 1.35 -12.60 -6.35
C SER A 229 1.30 -14.06 -5.90
N THR A 230 0.76 -14.95 -6.74
CA THR A 230 0.69 -16.40 -6.48
C THR A 230 2.06 -17.03 -6.67
N LEU A 231 2.81 -16.65 -7.71
CA LEU A 231 4.18 -17.07 -7.95
C LEU A 231 5.10 -16.77 -6.75
N LEU A 232 5.04 -15.55 -6.20
CA LEU A 232 5.82 -15.17 -5.00
C LEU A 232 5.40 -15.94 -3.74
N LYS A 233 4.13 -16.35 -3.62
CA LYS A 233 3.67 -17.20 -2.50
C LYS A 233 4.20 -18.63 -2.64
N LEU A 234 4.19 -19.19 -3.85
CA LEU A 234 4.69 -20.54 -4.12
C LEU A 234 6.20 -20.64 -3.89
N ARG A 235 6.98 -19.66 -4.35
CA ARG A 235 8.44 -19.63 -4.08
C ARG A 235 8.76 -19.56 -2.59
N ARG A 236 8.03 -18.73 -1.83
CA ARG A 236 8.18 -18.66 -0.37
C ARG A 236 7.85 -19.99 0.32
N ARG A 237 6.79 -20.68 -0.11
CA ARG A 237 6.43 -22.02 0.40
C ARG A 237 7.51 -23.07 0.11
N LEU A 238 8.16 -22.97 -1.05
CA LEU A 238 9.25 -23.86 -1.45
C LEU A 238 10.62 -23.45 -0.87
N GLY A 239 10.70 -22.43 -0.01
CA GLY A 239 11.96 -21.92 0.52
C GLY A 239 12.89 -21.30 -0.54
N ILE A 240 12.41 -21.08 -1.77
CA ILE A 240 13.16 -20.42 -2.84
C ILE A 240 13.22 -18.93 -2.49
N LYS A 241 14.25 -18.56 -1.73
CA LYS A 241 14.59 -17.15 -1.48
C LYS A 241 14.86 -16.53 -2.84
N GLY A 242 14.05 -15.53 -3.22
CA GLY A 242 14.40 -14.72 -4.38
C GLY A 242 15.78 -14.14 -4.11
N LYS A 243 16.74 -14.33 -5.04
CA LYS A 243 17.96 -13.52 -5.03
C LYS A 243 17.46 -12.07 -5.10
N LYS A 244 17.44 -11.37 -3.96
CA LYS A 244 17.50 -9.91 -4.02
C LYS A 244 18.74 -9.64 -4.87
N PRO A 245 18.71 -8.74 -5.85
CA PRO A 245 19.94 -8.21 -6.38
C PRO A 245 20.77 -7.72 -5.19
N GLY A 246 21.74 -8.55 -4.80
CA GLY A 246 22.70 -8.23 -3.78
C GLY A 246 23.65 -7.19 -4.32
N VAL A 247 24.51 -6.67 -3.45
CA VAL A 247 25.61 -5.78 -3.82
C VAL A 247 26.43 -6.32 -5.01
N GLU A 248 26.45 -7.64 -5.18
CA GLU A 248 27.08 -8.38 -6.30
C GLU A 248 26.63 -7.98 -7.72
N CYS A 249 25.38 -7.55 -7.94
CA CYS A 249 24.93 -7.13 -9.27
C CYS A 249 25.31 -5.67 -9.60
N TRP A 250 25.78 -4.91 -8.60
CA TRP A 250 26.19 -3.52 -8.72
C TRP A 250 27.71 -3.41 -8.72
N THR A 251 28.35 -4.00 -9.72
CA THR A 251 29.80 -3.80 -9.92
C THR A 251 30.08 -2.37 -10.40
N PRO A 252 31.28 -1.81 -10.17
CA PRO A 252 31.64 -0.47 -10.67
C PRO A 252 31.38 -0.30 -12.18
N LYS A 253 31.58 -1.38 -12.96
CA LYS A 253 31.28 -1.43 -14.40
C LYS A 253 29.79 -1.29 -14.72
N VAL A 254 28.91 -1.90 -13.91
CA VAL A 254 27.45 -1.81 -14.08
C VAL A 254 26.93 -0.44 -13.64
N VAL A 255 27.45 0.11 -12.55
CA VAL A 255 27.10 1.46 -12.08
C VAL A 255 27.48 2.52 -13.12
N ALA A 256 28.63 2.37 -13.78
CA ALA A 256 29.07 3.26 -14.85
C ALA A 256 28.18 3.23 -16.13
N GLN A 257 27.30 2.24 -16.26
CA GLN A 257 26.34 2.13 -17.37
C GLN A 257 24.96 2.72 -17.03
N ILE A 258 24.68 3.03 -15.77
CA ILE A 258 23.43 3.70 -15.35
C ILE A 258 23.42 5.10 -15.97
N GLY A 259 22.39 5.40 -16.76
CA GLY A 259 22.26 6.67 -17.51
C GLY A 259 22.88 6.67 -18.90
N LYS A 260 23.71 5.67 -19.26
CA LYS A 260 24.22 5.45 -20.63
C LYS A 260 23.38 4.45 -21.42
N LYS A 261 22.83 3.44 -20.75
CA LYS A 261 21.84 2.49 -21.30
C LYS A 261 20.45 2.78 -20.75
N SER A 262 19.41 2.38 -21.47
CA SER A 262 18.03 2.45 -20.95
C SER A 262 17.86 1.53 -19.73
N ASP A 263 17.10 2.00 -18.73
CA ASP A 263 16.85 1.24 -17.50
C ASP A 263 16.26 -0.14 -17.79
N THR A 264 15.41 -0.25 -18.81
CA THR A 264 14.80 -1.51 -19.26
C THR A 264 15.84 -2.47 -19.85
N GLN A 265 16.82 -1.97 -20.62
CA GLN A 265 17.89 -2.79 -21.20
C GLN A 265 18.87 -3.26 -20.13
N LEU A 266 19.29 -2.36 -19.23
CA LEU A 266 20.17 -2.69 -18.12
C LEU A 266 19.50 -3.68 -17.14
N ALA A 267 18.20 -3.53 -16.90
CA ALA A 267 17.43 -4.46 -16.09
C ALA A 267 17.35 -5.86 -16.71
N ARG A 268 17.21 -5.97 -18.04
CA ARG A 268 17.23 -7.25 -18.77
C ARG A 268 18.60 -7.93 -18.70
N GLU A 269 19.68 -7.19 -18.90
CA GLU A 269 21.06 -7.70 -18.83
C GLU A 269 21.41 -8.24 -17.43
N LEU A 270 21.03 -7.50 -16.38
CA LEU A 270 21.27 -7.88 -14.99
C LEU A 270 20.26 -8.90 -14.45
N GLY A 271 19.19 -9.19 -15.19
CA GLY A 271 18.12 -10.08 -14.76
C GLY A 271 17.33 -9.55 -13.55
N ILE A 272 17.21 -8.22 -13.42
CA ILE A 272 16.52 -7.54 -12.32
C ILE A 272 15.29 -6.77 -12.84
N HIS A 273 14.44 -6.30 -11.93
CA HIS A 273 13.28 -5.49 -12.31
C HIS A 273 13.71 -4.05 -12.63
N GLU A 274 13.07 -3.39 -13.60
CA GLU A 274 13.40 -2.02 -14.04
C GLU A 274 13.37 -1.02 -12.88
N ASP A 275 12.35 -1.06 -12.03
CA ASP A 275 12.26 -0.25 -10.81
C ASP A 275 13.45 -0.40 -9.85
N THR A 276 14.20 -1.49 -9.94
CA THR A 276 15.42 -1.70 -9.13
C THR A 276 16.60 -0.93 -9.70
N VAL A 277 16.70 -0.80 -11.04
CA VAL A 277 17.66 0.08 -11.70
C VAL A 277 17.32 1.55 -11.44
N ARG A 278 16.05 1.91 -11.59
CA ARG A 278 15.55 3.27 -11.36
C ARG A 278 15.77 3.77 -9.93
N ARG A 279 15.69 2.87 -8.93
CA ARG A 279 15.95 3.19 -7.52
C ARG A 279 17.44 3.31 -7.16
N LYS A 280 18.32 2.86 -8.05
CA LYS A 280 19.79 2.94 -7.85
C LYS A 280 20.38 4.21 -8.47
N ARG A 281 19.70 4.79 -9.46
CA ARG A 281 19.94 6.16 -9.94
C ARG A 281 19.67 7.17 -8.84
#